data_AF-A0A643EF83-F1
#
_entry.id   AF-A0A643EF83-F1
#
_cell.length_a   1.000
_cell.length_b   1.000
_cell.length_c   1.000
_cell.angle_alpha   90.00
_cell.angle_beta   90.00
_cell.angle_gamma   90.00
#
_symmetry.space_group_name_H-M   'P 1'
#
loop_
_entity.id
_entity.type
_entity.pdbx_description
1 polymer ?
#
loop_
_entity_poly.entity_id
_entity_poly.type
_entity_poly.pdbx_seq_one_letter_code
_entity_poly.pdbx_strand_id
1 'polypeptide(L)'
;MNRNRRNALIAGSLLLLAANLAALGGVAWNRSGEAESKLVLSQRELQRNWSYGFWSEENSGVELRLELRSPSSEPPSDLAPPLPPEQMRALGFSIPDALDEESVRRYRRQQEKQVLLVLELDGPAYRREVRLAEERLAEASARSKALPKDEMLSSQMEAARHQLKHEQGEASRLFIVDAGLDLTALRQRYPERQRYAIVKGRVRPWSAVDGGRTLVGGYISRTDLAAINVPRQWHAVFAKVDEQNYRLAPLELHLNFGQRLEPWITNAVRR
;
A
#
# COMPACT_ATOMS: atom_id res chain seq x y z
N MET A 1 17.08 -7.53 -52.94
CA MET A 1 16.17 -7.42 -51.77
C MET A 1 15.03 -6.47 -52.13
N ASN A 2 13.77 -6.95 -52.15
CA ASN A 2 12.63 -6.16 -52.64
C ASN A 2 12.46 -4.84 -51.86
N ARG A 3 12.27 -3.72 -52.57
CA ARG A 3 12.13 -2.35 -52.02
C ARG A 3 11.09 -2.27 -50.89
N ASN A 4 10.02 -3.04 -51.00
CA ASN A 4 8.95 -3.13 -49.99
C ASN A 4 9.42 -3.80 -48.68
N ARG A 5 10.30 -4.82 -48.75
CA ARG A 5 10.86 -5.48 -47.55
C ARG A 5 11.84 -4.57 -46.83
N ARG A 6 12.66 -3.81 -47.57
CA ARG A 6 13.59 -2.82 -47.00
C ARG A 6 12.83 -1.69 -46.30
N ASN A 7 11.76 -1.17 -46.90
CA ASN A 7 10.94 -0.13 -46.28
C ASN A 7 10.21 -0.64 -45.03
N ALA A 8 9.69 -1.86 -45.04
CA ALA A 8 9.07 -2.47 -43.86
C ALA A 8 10.07 -2.66 -42.70
N LEU A 9 11.30 -3.11 -43.00
CA LEU A 9 12.35 -3.24 -41.98
C LEU A 9 12.76 -1.90 -41.38
N ILE A 10 12.88 -0.86 -42.22
CA ILE A 10 13.18 0.50 -41.75
C ILE A 10 12.04 1.02 -40.85
N ALA A 11 10.78 0.88 -41.29
CA ALA A 11 9.62 1.31 -40.51
C ALA A 11 9.53 0.58 -39.17
N GLY A 12 9.73 -0.75 -39.17
CA GLY A 12 9.76 -1.55 -37.94
C GLY A 12 10.89 -1.14 -37.00
N SER A 13 12.09 -0.88 -37.54
CA SER A 13 13.25 -0.44 -36.74
C SER A 13 13.02 0.95 -36.14
N LEU A 14 12.45 1.88 -36.92
CA LEU A 14 12.10 3.22 -36.44
C LEU A 14 11.04 3.17 -35.34
N LEU A 15 10.02 2.31 -35.48
CA LEU A 15 9.00 2.11 -34.45
C LEU A 15 9.62 1.58 -33.15
N LEU A 16 10.52 0.59 -33.24
CA LEU A 16 11.23 0.05 -32.08
C LEU A 16 12.11 1.10 -31.40
N LEU A 17 12.84 1.92 -32.18
CA LEU A 17 13.65 3.01 -31.63
C LEU A 17 12.78 4.05 -30.94
N ALA A 18 11.66 4.46 -31.55
CA ALA A 18 10.74 5.42 -30.98
C ALA A 18 10.13 4.91 -29.66
N ALA A 19 9.72 3.64 -29.61
CA ALA A 19 9.17 3.03 -28.40
C ALA A 19 10.20 3.00 -27.26
N ASN A 20 11.45 2.62 -27.55
CA ASN A 20 12.52 2.59 -26.55
C ASN A 20 12.91 3.99 -26.06
N LEU A 21 12.99 4.97 -26.97
CA LEU A 21 13.25 6.37 -26.60
C LEU A 21 12.13 6.94 -25.73
N ALA A 22 10.87 6.63 -26.03
CA ALA A 22 9.74 7.04 -25.20
C ALA A 22 9.80 6.40 -23.81
N ALA A 23 10.12 5.11 -23.72
CA ALA A 23 10.26 4.41 -22.44
C ALA A 23 11.41 4.99 -21.59
N LEU A 24 12.60 5.14 -22.16
CA LEU A 24 13.77 5.68 -21.47
C LEU A 24 13.59 7.16 -21.11
N GLY A 25 13.01 7.96 -22.01
CA GLY A 25 12.65 9.35 -21.73
C GLY A 25 11.65 9.46 -20.58
N GLY A 26 10.68 8.54 -20.50
CA GLY A 26 9.75 8.46 -19.39
C GLY A 26 10.43 8.15 -18.05
N VAL A 27 11.44 7.26 -18.03
CA VAL A 27 12.22 6.95 -16.82
C VAL A 27 13.11 8.12 -16.43
N ALA A 28 13.79 8.74 -17.39
CA ALA A 28 14.60 9.92 -17.17
C ALA A 28 13.77 11.07 -16.60
N TRP A 29 12.56 11.29 -17.14
CA TRP A 29 11.62 12.27 -16.61
C TRP A 29 11.15 11.94 -15.19
N ASN A 30 10.77 10.68 -14.91
CA ASN A 30 10.36 10.27 -13.58
C ASN A 30 11.44 10.54 -12.53
N ARG A 31 12.70 10.30 -12.87
CA ARG A 31 13.86 10.51 -12.00
C ARG A 31 14.45 11.93 -12.10
N SER A 32 13.82 12.83 -12.85
CA SER A 32 14.33 14.18 -13.04
C SER A 32 13.98 15.09 -11.85
N GLY A 33 14.86 16.05 -11.58
CA GLY A 33 14.71 17.02 -10.50
C GLY A 33 14.71 16.38 -9.10
N GLU A 34 13.98 17.01 -8.18
CA GLU A 34 13.76 16.44 -6.86
C GLU A 34 12.69 15.35 -6.92
N ALA A 35 12.97 14.19 -6.33
CA ALA A 35 11.98 13.14 -6.15
C ALA A 35 10.76 13.66 -5.38
N GLU A 36 9.58 13.25 -5.81
CA GLU A 36 8.32 13.59 -5.16
C GLU A 36 8.34 13.15 -3.69
N SER A 37 8.86 11.94 -3.42
CA SER A 37 9.05 11.40 -2.08
C SER A 37 10.27 10.51 -1.97
N LYS A 38 10.81 10.39 -0.76
CA LYS A 38 12.03 9.64 -0.44
C LYS A 38 11.80 8.88 0.87
N LEU A 39 11.40 7.61 0.79
CA LEU A 39 11.11 6.79 1.96
C LEU A 39 12.29 5.87 2.29
N VAL A 40 12.56 5.70 3.58
CA VAL A 40 13.50 4.69 4.08
C VAL A 40 12.68 3.58 4.75
N LEU A 41 12.50 2.48 4.04
CA LEU A 41 11.68 1.34 4.43
C LEU A 41 12.53 0.25 5.09
N SER A 42 11.91 -0.49 6.00
CA SER A 42 12.46 -1.71 6.57
C SER A 42 11.78 -2.94 5.96
N GLN A 43 12.14 -4.12 6.45
CA GLN A 43 11.45 -5.36 6.10
C GLN A 43 9.95 -5.34 6.46
N ARG A 44 9.52 -4.52 7.43
CA ARG A 44 8.12 -4.45 7.89
C ARG A 44 7.18 -3.85 6.86
N GLU A 45 7.69 -2.96 6.01
CA GLU A 45 6.90 -2.25 5.00
C GLU A 45 6.96 -2.95 3.62
N LEU A 46 7.58 -4.13 3.54
CA LEU A 46 7.82 -4.84 2.29
C LEU A 46 7.33 -6.28 2.36
N GLN A 47 6.67 -6.71 1.30
CA GLN A 47 6.36 -8.10 1.04
C GLN A 47 6.97 -8.52 -0.29
N ARG A 48 7.50 -9.75 -0.35
CA ARG A 48 7.88 -10.35 -1.63
C ARG A 48 6.61 -10.74 -2.36
N ASN A 49 6.46 -10.36 -3.64
CA ASN A 49 5.30 -10.78 -4.41
C ASN A 49 5.33 -12.30 -4.59
N TRP A 50 4.33 -13.01 -4.01
CA TRP A 50 4.26 -14.48 -3.98
C TRP A 50 3.93 -15.10 -5.35
N SER A 51 3.56 -14.31 -6.35
CA SER A 51 3.07 -14.80 -7.65
C SER A 51 4.10 -15.55 -8.53
N TYR A 52 5.36 -15.68 -8.11
CA TYR A 52 6.43 -16.36 -8.87
C TYR A 52 7.07 -17.51 -8.07
N GLY A 53 6.24 -18.31 -7.39
CA GLY A 53 6.70 -19.36 -6.48
C GLY A 53 6.64 -20.82 -6.96
N PHE A 54 6.09 -21.13 -8.15
CA PHE A 54 5.86 -22.55 -8.51
C PHE A 54 6.35 -23.00 -9.89
N TRP A 55 6.74 -22.09 -10.79
CA TRP A 55 7.21 -22.48 -12.13
C TRP A 55 8.31 -21.54 -12.62
N SER A 56 9.43 -22.15 -13.01
CA SER A 56 10.62 -21.60 -13.69
C SER A 56 11.72 -20.98 -12.81
N GLU A 57 12.86 -21.69 -12.78
CA GLU A 57 14.21 -21.13 -12.53
C GLU A 57 14.62 -20.09 -13.59
N GLU A 58 13.77 -19.82 -14.59
CA GLU A 58 14.07 -18.99 -15.75
C GLU A 58 13.58 -17.53 -15.61
N ASN A 59 12.70 -17.22 -14.65
CA ASN A 59 12.20 -15.86 -14.43
C ASN A 59 13.03 -15.11 -13.36
N SER A 60 14.08 -14.45 -13.82
CA SER A 60 15.05 -13.66 -13.05
C SER A 60 14.51 -12.34 -12.45
N GLY A 61 13.20 -12.08 -12.48
CA GLY A 61 12.61 -10.85 -11.96
C GLY A 61 12.25 -10.97 -10.49
N VAL A 62 12.85 -10.13 -9.63
CA VAL A 62 12.40 -9.95 -8.23
C VAL A 62 11.47 -8.74 -8.17
N GLU A 63 10.26 -8.95 -7.66
CA GLU A 63 9.25 -7.91 -7.46
C GLU A 63 8.89 -7.80 -5.97
N LEU A 64 8.88 -6.57 -5.45
CA LEU A 64 8.43 -6.26 -4.10
C LEU A 64 7.11 -5.51 -4.14
N ARG A 65 6.30 -5.72 -3.11
CA ARG A 65 5.09 -4.94 -2.84
C ARG A 65 5.24 -4.22 -1.52
N LEU A 66 4.61 -3.05 -1.44
CA LEU A 66 4.48 -2.32 -0.18
C LEU A 66 3.44 -2.99 0.71
N GLU A 67 3.79 -3.24 1.96
CA GLU A 67 2.83 -3.69 2.97
C GLU A 67 2.11 -2.47 3.54
N LEU A 68 0.87 -2.28 3.11
CA LEU A 68 0.09 -1.08 3.42
C LEU A 68 -1.01 -1.37 4.43
N ARG A 69 -1.21 -0.43 5.34
CA ARG A 69 -2.28 -0.48 6.35
C ARG A 69 -3.25 0.66 6.18
N SER A 70 -4.47 0.46 6.68
CA SER A 70 -5.45 1.51 6.87
C SER A 70 -5.61 1.70 8.38
N PRO A 71 -5.78 2.94 8.87
CA PRO A 71 -6.06 3.18 10.28
C PRO A 71 -7.31 2.42 10.75
N SER A 72 -7.33 1.98 11.99
CA SER A 72 -8.53 1.36 12.57
C SER A 72 -9.65 2.40 12.68
N SER A 73 -10.88 1.99 12.40
CA SER A 73 -12.04 2.88 12.58
C SER A 73 -12.29 3.21 14.06
N GLU A 74 -13.00 4.31 14.29
CA GLU A 74 -13.57 4.69 15.59
C GLU A 74 -15.10 4.82 15.44
N PRO A 75 -15.90 3.98 16.12
CA PRO A 75 -15.48 2.84 16.95
C PRO A 75 -14.81 1.71 16.12
N PRO A 76 -14.07 0.80 16.77
CA PRO A 76 -13.47 -0.35 16.08
C PRO A 76 -14.55 -1.18 15.38
N SER A 77 -14.43 -1.35 14.07
CA SER A 77 -15.29 -2.21 13.26
C SER A 77 -14.47 -2.79 12.13
N ASP A 78 -14.44 -4.12 12.05
CA ASP A 78 -13.78 -4.84 10.94
C ASP A 78 -14.53 -4.66 9.61
N LEU A 79 -15.76 -4.14 9.68
CA LEU A 79 -16.64 -3.84 8.55
C LEU A 79 -16.67 -2.34 8.22
N ALA A 80 -15.86 -1.50 8.86
CA ALA A 80 -15.77 -0.11 8.44
C ALA A 80 -15.05 0.00 7.08
N PRO A 81 -15.59 0.77 6.12
CA PRO A 81 -14.89 0.99 4.87
C PRO A 81 -13.59 1.78 5.12
N PRO A 82 -12.46 1.39 4.51
CA PRO A 82 -11.21 2.15 4.60
C PRO A 82 -11.33 3.62 4.16
N LEU A 83 -12.21 3.88 3.18
CA LEU A 83 -12.54 5.24 2.74
C LEU A 83 -14.02 5.53 3.02
N PRO A 84 -14.34 6.56 3.82
CA PRO A 84 -15.71 6.90 4.18
C PRO A 84 -16.47 7.57 3.02
N PRO A 85 -17.82 7.63 3.08
CA PRO A 85 -18.66 8.16 2.01
C PRO A 85 -18.32 9.57 1.53
N GLU A 86 -17.94 10.47 2.42
CA GLU A 86 -17.58 11.85 2.09
C GLU A 86 -16.29 11.91 1.25
N GLN A 87 -15.30 11.08 1.57
CA GLN A 87 -14.09 10.95 0.75
C GLN A 87 -14.44 10.34 -0.60
N MET A 88 -15.29 9.31 -0.64
CA MET A 88 -15.75 8.74 -1.90
C MET A 88 -16.45 9.78 -2.79
N ARG A 89 -17.28 10.65 -2.21
CA ARG A 89 -17.90 11.75 -2.95
C ARG A 89 -16.86 12.74 -3.49
N ALA A 90 -15.84 13.08 -2.70
CA ALA A 90 -14.73 13.94 -3.14
C ALA A 90 -13.90 13.32 -4.27
N LEU A 91 -13.79 11.98 -4.32
CA LEU A 91 -13.17 11.23 -5.43
C LEU A 91 -14.12 11.07 -6.65
N GLY A 92 -15.31 11.69 -6.58
CA GLY A 92 -16.29 11.75 -7.65
C GLY A 92 -17.20 10.53 -7.75
N PHE A 93 -17.27 9.66 -6.73
CA PHE A 93 -18.26 8.59 -6.70
C PHE A 93 -19.64 9.15 -6.34
N SER A 94 -20.68 8.63 -6.98
CA SER A 94 -22.06 8.98 -6.65
C SER A 94 -22.50 8.17 -5.44
N ILE A 95 -22.57 8.80 -4.27
CA ILE A 95 -23.07 8.17 -3.04
C ILE A 95 -24.61 8.22 -3.04
N PRO A 96 -25.30 7.10 -2.80
CA PRO A 96 -26.75 7.10 -2.76
C PRO A 96 -27.28 7.82 -1.51
N ASP A 97 -28.39 8.55 -1.64
CA ASP A 97 -29.03 9.26 -0.52
C ASP A 97 -29.81 8.29 0.39
N ALA A 98 -30.31 7.18 -0.18
CA ALA A 98 -30.95 6.08 0.53
C ALA A 98 -30.15 4.78 0.38
N LEU A 99 -30.06 3.99 1.46
CA LEU A 99 -29.29 2.74 1.51
C LEU A 99 -30.16 1.50 1.36
N ASP A 100 -31.12 1.55 0.41
CA ASP A 100 -31.89 0.38 -0.01
C ASP A 100 -31.04 -0.55 -0.91
N GLU A 101 -31.55 -1.77 -1.13
CA GLU A 101 -30.84 -2.82 -1.84
C GLU A 101 -30.50 -2.45 -3.30
N GLU A 102 -31.40 -1.74 -4.00
CA GLU A 102 -31.15 -1.32 -5.39
C GLU A 102 -30.11 -0.22 -5.47
N SER A 103 -30.24 0.80 -4.62
CA SER A 103 -29.30 1.93 -4.53
C SER A 103 -27.88 1.45 -4.20
N VAL A 104 -27.75 0.51 -3.25
CA VAL A 104 -26.46 -0.09 -2.87
C VAL A 104 -25.90 -0.98 -3.98
N ARG A 105 -26.74 -1.72 -4.71
CA ARG A 105 -26.32 -2.46 -5.91
C ARG A 105 -25.80 -1.52 -6.99
N ARG A 106 -26.49 -0.40 -7.25
CA ARG A 106 -26.07 0.62 -8.23
C ARG A 106 -24.74 1.26 -7.81
N TYR A 107 -24.61 1.58 -6.52
CA TYR A 107 -23.36 2.09 -5.96
C TYR A 107 -22.19 1.15 -6.23
N ARG A 108 -22.34 -0.15 -5.93
CA ARG A 108 -21.31 -1.17 -6.15
C ARG A 108 -20.92 -1.40 -7.61
N ARG A 109 -21.77 -1.05 -8.58
CA ARG A 109 -21.51 -1.21 -10.02
C ARG A 109 -20.74 -0.05 -10.65
N GLN A 110 -20.50 1.05 -9.92
CA GLN A 110 -19.66 2.13 -10.44
C GLN A 110 -18.27 1.60 -10.73
N GLN A 111 -17.70 2.06 -11.85
CA GLN A 111 -16.33 1.71 -12.22
C GLN A 111 -15.36 2.22 -11.16
N GLU A 112 -14.30 1.45 -10.95
CA GLU A 112 -13.17 1.91 -10.14
C GLU A 112 -12.56 3.19 -10.76
N LYS A 113 -11.94 4.00 -9.92
CA LYS A 113 -11.30 5.24 -10.35
C LYS A 113 -9.85 5.26 -9.93
N GLN A 114 -9.01 5.74 -10.82
CA GLN A 114 -7.63 6.06 -10.49
C GLN A 114 -7.60 7.33 -9.64
N VAL A 115 -6.90 7.27 -8.52
CA VAL A 115 -6.76 8.37 -7.56
C VAL A 115 -5.32 8.49 -7.09
N LEU A 116 -5.03 9.58 -6.39
CA LEU A 116 -3.79 9.76 -5.65
C LEU A 116 -4.03 9.35 -4.20
N LEU A 117 -3.10 8.58 -3.64
CA LEU A 117 -3.13 8.13 -2.25
C LEU A 117 -1.94 8.68 -1.51
N VAL A 118 -2.16 9.13 -0.28
CA VAL A 118 -1.12 9.59 0.62
C VAL A 118 -0.75 8.45 1.56
N LEU A 119 0.48 8.00 1.45
CA LEU A 119 1.09 7.03 2.33
C LEU A 119 1.89 7.76 3.41
N GLU A 120 1.66 7.44 4.68
CA GLU A 120 2.41 7.95 5.83
C GLU A 120 3.29 6.85 6.40
N LEU A 121 4.59 7.12 6.47
CA LEU A 121 5.58 6.24 7.10
C LEU A 121 5.88 6.70 8.52
N ASP A 122 5.67 5.81 9.50
CA ASP A 122 6.09 6.00 10.89
C ASP A 122 5.61 7.33 11.50
N GLY A 123 4.37 7.68 11.19
CA GLY A 123 3.75 8.95 11.55
C GLY A 123 2.66 8.83 12.63
N PRO A 124 1.85 9.88 12.79
CA PRO A 124 0.71 9.90 13.70
C PRO A 124 -0.24 8.69 13.59
N ALA A 125 -0.52 8.19 12.39
CA ALA A 125 -1.41 7.05 12.19
C ALA A 125 -0.84 5.78 12.85
N TYR A 126 0.46 5.50 12.63
CA TYR A 126 1.15 4.38 13.29
C TYR A 126 1.16 4.55 14.82
N ARG A 127 1.55 5.74 15.31
CA ARG A 127 1.59 6.03 16.75
C ARG A 127 0.22 5.88 17.41
N ARG A 128 -0.87 6.18 16.70
CA ARG A 128 -2.23 5.96 17.18
C ARG A 128 -2.53 4.47 17.33
N GLU A 129 -2.21 3.63 16.34
CA GLU A 129 -2.43 2.18 16.44
C GLU A 129 -1.65 1.55 17.60
N VAL A 130 -0.39 1.96 17.81
CA VAL A 130 0.40 1.53 18.96
C VAL A 130 -0.27 1.93 20.28
N ARG A 131 -0.71 3.18 20.41
CA ARG A 131 -1.41 3.66 21.61
C ARG A 131 -2.69 2.87 21.88
N LEU A 132 -3.50 2.62 20.85
CA LEU A 132 -4.71 1.80 21.00
C LEU A 132 -4.38 0.37 21.45
N ALA A 133 -3.27 -0.21 21.00
CA ALA A 133 -2.81 -1.51 21.49
C ALA A 133 -2.32 -1.47 22.95
N GLU A 134 -1.65 -0.39 23.35
CA GLU A 134 -1.24 -0.15 24.75
C GLU A 134 -2.45 -0.02 25.68
N GLU A 135 -3.45 0.76 25.29
CA GLU A 135 -4.71 0.94 26.02
C GLU A 135 -5.45 -0.40 26.19
N ARG A 136 -5.60 -1.18 25.11
CA ARG A 136 -6.22 -2.52 25.16
C ARG A 136 -5.47 -3.46 26.11
N LEU A 137 -4.14 -3.43 26.12
CA LEU A 137 -3.34 -4.24 27.06
C LEU A 137 -3.54 -3.79 28.50
N ALA A 138 -3.58 -2.47 28.75
CA ALA A 138 -3.82 -1.93 30.08
C ALA A 138 -5.20 -2.36 30.62
N GLU A 139 -6.24 -2.26 29.79
CA GLU A 139 -7.60 -2.70 30.14
C GLU A 139 -7.66 -4.21 30.41
N ALA A 140 -7.11 -5.03 29.50
CA ALA A 140 -7.10 -6.49 29.66
C ALA A 140 -6.32 -6.92 30.91
N SER A 141 -5.19 -6.25 31.20
CA SER A 141 -4.40 -6.48 32.41
C SER A 141 -5.18 -6.10 33.68
N ALA A 142 -5.90 -4.98 33.67
CA ALA A 142 -6.74 -4.58 34.80
C ALA A 142 -7.86 -5.60 35.08
N ARG A 143 -8.54 -6.08 34.04
CA ARG A 143 -9.60 -7.10 34.15
C ARG A 143 -9.05 -8.44 34.66
N SER A 144 -7.94 -8.90 34.12
CA SER A 144 -7.29 -10.14 34.56
C SER A 144 -6.82 -10.06 36.02
N LYS A 145 -6.29 -8.90 36.46
CA LYS A 145 -5.92 -8.68 37.88
C LYS A 145 -7.14 -8.67 38.81
N ALA A 146 -8.28 -8.16 38.36
CA ALA A 146 -9.51 -8.16 39.15
C ALA A 146 -10.08 -9.57 39.36
N LEU A 147 -9.87 -10.48 38.41
CA LEU A 147 -10.33 -11.87 38.47
C LEU A 147 -9.21 -12.85 38.06
N PRO A 148 -8.22 -13.12 38.93
CA PRO A 148 -7.00 -13.86 38.56
C PRO A 148 -7.20 -15.34 38.20
N LYS A 149 -8.34 -15.93 38.56
CA LYS A 149 -8.66 -17.35 38.27
C LYS A 149 -9.47 -17.52 36.98
N ASP A 150 -9.80 -16.43 36.30
CA ASP A 150 -10.51 -16.49 35.03
C ASP A 150 -9.52 -16.70 33.88
N GLU A 151 -9.49 -17.92 33.35
CA GLU A 151 -8.61 -18.31 32.24
C GLU A 151 -8.89 -17.51 30.96
N MET A 152 -10.13 -17.09 30.73
CA MET A 152 -10.50 -16.29 29.57
C MET A 152 -9.88 -14.90 29.66
N LEU A 153 -9.94 -14.26 30.83
CA LEU A 153 -9.34 -12.94 31.03
C LEU A 153 -7.80 -12.98 30.97
N SER A 154 -7.19 -14.05 31.48
CA SER A 154 -5.75 -14.28 31.30
C SER A 154 -5.38 -14.42 29.82
N SER A 155 -6.15 -15.21 29.07
CA SER A 155 -5.93 -15.40 27.62
C SER A 155 -6.10 -14.10 26.83
N GLN A 156 -7.09 -13.27 27.18
CA GLN A 156 -7.29 -11.94 26.57
C GLN A 156 -6.12 -10.99 26.85
N MET A 157 -5.57 -11.00 28.07
CA MET A 157 -4.38 -10.21 28.41
C MET A 157 -3.17 -10.66 27.60
N GLU A 158 -2.94 -11.98 27.45
CA GLU A 158 -1.85 -12.49 26.62
C GLU A 158 -2.04 -12.12 25.15
N ALA A 159 -3.26 -12.24 24.60
CA ALA A 159 -3.57 -11.82 23.24
C ALA A 159 -3.30 -10.32 23.03
N ALA A 160 -3.71 -9.46 23.97
CA ALA A 160 -3.43 -8.02 23.92
C ALA A 160 -1.93 -7.73 23.98
N ARG A 161 -1.16 -8.50 24.76
CA ARG A 161 0.29 -8.38 24.84
C ARG A 161 0.96 -8.77 23.53
N HIS A 162 0.51 -9.86 22.90
CA HIS A 162 0.97 -10.28 21.59
C HIS A 162 0.65 -9.23 20.52
N GLN A 163 -0.55 -8.65 20.54
CA GLN A 163 -0.92 -7.58 19.61
C GLN A 163 0.01 -6.36 19.76
N LEU A 164 0.28 -5.90 20.98
CA LEU A 164 1.18 -4.77 21.19
C LEU A 164 2.60 -5.04 20.66
N LYS A 165 3.14 -6.24 20.93
CA LYS A 165 4.45 -6.65 20.40
C LYS A 165 4.45 -6.67 18.86
N HIS A 166 3.37 -7.17 18.25
CA HIS A 166 3.21 -7.18 16.80
C HIS A 166 3.20 -5.75 16.24
N GLU A 167 2.41 -4.83 16.81
CA GLU A 167 2.37 -3.42 16.39
C GLU A 167 3.73 -2.73 16.52
N GLN A 168 4.47 -2.99 17.58
CA GLN A 168 5.77 -2.36 17.84
C GLN A 168 6.89 -2.91 16.95
N GLY A 169 6.91 -4.23 16.69
CA GLY A 169 8.06 -4.91 16.07
C GLY A 169 7.86 -5.44 14.65
N GLU A 170 6.62 -5.75 14.26
CA GLU A 170 6.36 -6.55 13.05
C GLU A 170 5.44 -5.86 12.05
N ALA A 171 4.35 -5.27 12.53
CA ALA A 171 3.35 -4.65 11.67
C ALA A 171 3.98 -3.53 10.83
N SER A 172 3.54 -3.37 9.59
CA SER A 172 3.99 -2.24 8.77
C SER A 172 3.68 -0.91 9.46
N ARG A 173 4.60 0.06 9.32
CA ARG A 173 4.40 1.44 9.76
C ARG A 173 3.91 2.34 8.62
N LEU A 174 3.61 1.77 7.46
CA LEU A 174 3.18 2.47 6.26
C LEU A 174 1.64 2.45 6.15
N PHE A 175 1.03 3.60 6.36
CA PHE A 175 -0.43 3.76 6.40
C PHE A 175 -0.94 4.57 5.21
N ILE A 176 -2.11 4.22 4.71
CA ILE A 176 -2.86 5.08 3.80
C ILE A 176 -3.70 6.03 4.65
N VAL A 177 -3.40 7.33 4.59
CA VAL A 177 -3.99 8.34 5.48
C VAL A 177 -4.92 9.32 4.77
N ASP A 178 -4.79 9.45 3.45
CA ASP A 178 -5.64 10.34 2.67
C ASP A 178 -5.71 9.89 1.20
N ALA A 179 -6.71 10.39 0.48
CA ALA A 179 -6.90 10.17 -0.94
C ALA A 179 -7.43 11.43 -1.62
N GLY A 180 -6.95 11.71 -2.83
CA GLY A 180 -7.37 12.89 -3.58
C GLY A 180 -7.13 12.77 -5.08
N LEU A 181 -7.45 13.85 -5.79
CA LEU A 181 -7.31 13.94 -7.25
C LEU A 181 -6.25 14.99 -7.69
N ASP A 182 -5.85 15.90 -6.78
CA ASP A 182 -4.90 16.97 -7.05
C ASP A 182 -3.58 16.73 -6.29
N LEU A 183 -2.51 16.46 -7.04
CA LEU A 183 -1.18 16.22 -6.50
C LEU A 183 -0.63 17.43 -5.76
N THR A 184 -0.86 18.64 -6.27
CA THR A 184 -0.33 19.88 -5.69
C THR A 184 -1.00 20.17 -4.36
N ALA A 185 -2.33 20.05 -4.31
CA ALA A 185 -3.09 20.25 -3.09
C ALA A 185 -2.69 19.22 -2.01
N LEU A 186 -2.53 17.95 -2.39
CA LEU A 186 -2.07 16.91 -1.47
C LEU A 186 -0.64 17.19 -0.97
N ARG A 187 0.28 17.58 -1.85
CA ARG A 187 1.67 17.88 -1.43
C ARG A 187 1.76 19.14 -0.55
N GLN A 188 0.88 20.12 -0.75
CA GLN A 188 0.77 21.28 0.15
C GLN A 188 0.29 20.86 1.55
N ARG A 189 -0.69 19.94 1.62
CA ARG A 189 -1.19 19.39 2.89
C ARG A 189 -0.19 18.47 3.58
N TYR A 190 0.62 17.74 2.82
CA TYR A 190 1.62 16.79 3.29
C TYR A 190 3.03 17.14 2.79
N PRO A 191 3.67 18.20 3.32
CA PRO A 191 4.91 18.73 2.76
C PRO A 191 6.15 17.87 3.03
N GLU A 192 6.15 17.04 4.08
CA GLU A 192 7.30 16.20 4.47
C GLU A 192 7.51 15.01 3.52
N ARG A 193 8.31 15.18 2.47
CA ARG A 193 8.62 14.15 1.44
C ARG A 193 9.34 12.89 1.95
N GLN A 194 9.87 12.93 3.17
CA GLN A 194 10.53 11.79 3.80
C GLN A 194 9.56 10.93 4.65
N ARG A 195 8.37 11.47 4.94
CA ARG A 195 7.34 10.84 5.74
C ARG A 195 6.12 10.47 4.90
N TYR A 196 5.74 11.36 3.99
CA TYR A 196 4.56 11.22 3.15
C TYR A 196 4.94 10.95 1.69
N ALA A 197 4.47 9.82 1.16
CA ALA A 197 4.54 9.49 -0.25
C ALA A 197 3.18 9.61 -0.94
N ILE A 198 3.15 10.26 -2.10
CA ILE A 198 1.94 10.31 -2.93
C ILE A 198 2.10 9.30 -4.07
N VAL A 199 1.17 8.36 -4.15
CA VAL A 199 1.20 7.28 -5.15
C VAL A 199 -0.09 7.21 -5.93
N LYS A 200 -0.03 6.64 -7.13
CA LYS A 200 -1.24 6.28 -7.88
C LYS A 200 -1.85 5.02 -7.26
N GLY A 201 -3.16 5.02 -7.10
CA GLY A 201 -3.91 3.83 -6.73
C GLY A 201 -5.27 3.79 -7.41
N ARG A 202 -6.00 2.71 -7.20
CA ARG A 202 -7.40 2.58 -7.65
C ARG A 202 -8.31 2.44 -6.45
N VAL A 203 -9.44 3.15 -6.48
CA VAL A 203 -10.50 3.01 -5.49
C VAL A 203 -11.72 2.43 -6.16
N ARG A 204 -12.35 1.46 -5.50
CA ARG A 204 -13.61 0.86 -5.95
C ARG A 204 -14.69 1.01 -4.87
N PRO A 205 -15.96 1.15 -5.27
CA PRO A 205 -17.07 1.10 -4.32
C PRO A 205 -17.07 -0.18 -3.49
N TRP A 206 -17.45 -0.05 -2.23
CA TRP A 206 -17.56 -1.14 -1.28
C TRP A 206 -18.77 -0.94 -0.37
N SER A 207 -19.41 -2.03 0.04
CA SER A 207 -20.50 -1.99 1.02
C SER A 207 -20.52 -3.25 1.87
N ALA A 208 -20.93 -3.12 3.12
CA ALA A 208 -21.23 -4.23 4.02
C ALA A 208 -22.50 -3.97 4.80
N VAL A 209 -22.97 -4.98 5.53
CA VAL A 209 -24.06 -4.85 6.51
C VAL A 209 -23.47 -5.13 7.88
N ASP A 210 -23.58 -4.17 8.79
CA ASP A 210 -23.10 -4.26 10.16
C ASP A 210 -24.26 -4.00 11.13
N GLY A 211 -24.62 -5.00 11.95
CA GLY A 211 -25.73 -4.90 12.90
C GLY A 211 -27.07 -4.46 12.28
N GLY A 212 -27.37 -4.90 11.05
CA GLY A 212 -28.58 -4.53 10.31
C GLY A 212 -28.53 -3.16 9.63
N ARG A 213 -27.43 -2.42 9.76
CA ARG A 213 -27.19 -1.15 9.06
C ARG A 213 -26.29 -1.39 7.84
N THR A 214 -26.71 -0.90 6.69
CA THR A 214 -25.85 -0.91 5.50
C THR A 214 -24.80 0.18 5.61
N LEU A 215 -23.54 -0.21 5.40
CA LEU A 215 -22.40 0.70 5.27
C LEU A 215 -22.00 0.77 3.80
N VAL A 216 -21.69 1.97 3.32
CA VAL A 216 -21.12 2.21 2.00
C VAL A 216 -19.83 3.00 2.14
N GLY A 217 -18.89 2.80 1.23
CA GLY A 217 -17.62 3.50 1.21
C GLY A 217 -16.71 3.00 0.11
N GLY A 218 -15.42 3.20 0.27
CA GLY A 218 -14.40 2.82 -0.71
C GLY A 218 -13.45 1.78 -0.18
N TYR A 219 -13.03 0.92 -1.09
CA TYR A 219 -11.91 0.01 -0.90
C TYR A 219 -10.79 0.38 -1.87
N ILE A 220 -9.57 0.41 -1.38
CA ILE A 220 -8.38 0.69 -2.18
C ILE A 220 -7.86 -0.63 -2.76
N SER A 221 -7.80 -0.72 -4.09
CA SER A 221 -7.23 -1.88 -4.76
C SER A 221 -5.72 -1.92 -4.55
N ARG A 222 -5.25 -2.87 -3.73
CA ARG A 222 -3.83 -3.01 -3.39
C ARG A 222 -2.99 -3.70 -4.45
N THR A 223 -3.62 -4.32 -5.46
CA THR A 223 -2.93 -5.02 -6.55
C THR A 223 -2.14 -4.09 -7.46
N ASP A 224 -2.49 -2.80 -7.45
CA ASP A 224 -1.95 -1.80 -8.38
C ASP A 224 -1.06 -0.77 -7.69
N LEU A 225 -0.95 -0.90 -6.38
CA LEU A 225 -0.03 -0.10 -5.60
C LEU A 225 1.37 -0.58 -5.97
N ALA A 226 2.13 0.36 -6.52
CA ALA A 226 3.27 0.12 -7.39
C ALA A 226 4.09 -1.12 -7.01
N ALA A 227 4.00 -2.15 -7.86
CA ALA A 227 4.97 -3.22 -7.93
C ALA A 227 6.38 -2.60 -8.08
N ILE A 228 7.25 -2.86 -7.11
CA ILE A 228 8.62 -2.36 -7.14
C ILE A 228 9.46 -3.42 -7.83
N ASN A 229 9.77 -3.18 -9.10
CA ASN A 229 10.77 -3.98 -9.81
C ASN A 229 12.14 -3.78 -9.17
N VAL A 230 12.79 -4.87 -8.76
CA VAL A 230 14.09 -4.82 -8.12
C VAL A 230 15.18 -4.93 -9.19
N PRO A 231 16.02 -3.90 -9.39
CA PRO A 231 17.19 -3.99 -10.26
C PRO A 231 18.13 -5.13 -9.81
N ARG A 232 18.77 -5.79 -10.79
CA ARG A 232 19.64 -6.96 -10.55
C ARG A 232 20.70 -6.75 -9.47
N GLN A 233 21.26 -5.54 -9.39
CA GLN A 233 22.26 -5.18 -8.37
C GLN A 233 21.77 -5.36 -6.92
N TRP A 234 20.47 -5.34 -6.69
CA TRP A 234 19.85 -5.49 -5.37
C TRP A 234 19.27 -6.89 -5.11
N HIS A 235 19.28 -7.81 -6.08
CA HIS A 235 18.66 -9.13 -5.92
C HIS A 235 19.23 -9.90 -4.72
N ALA A 236 20.53 -9.82 -4.50
CA ALA A 236 21.17 -10.49 -3.37
C ALA A 236 20.62 -10.01 -2.01
N VAL A 237 20.21 -8.75 -1.89
CA VAL A 237 19.60 -8.22 -0.66
C VAL A 237 18.30 -8.95 -0.33
N PHE A 238 17.49 -9.26 -1.34
CA PHE A 238 16.15 -9.86 -1.20
C PHE A 238 16.10 -11.38 -1.43
N ALA A 239 17.22 -12.00 -1.80
CA ALA A 239 17.28 -13.42 -2.15
C ALA A 239 16.98 -14.38 -0.97
N LYS A 240 17.31 -14.00 0.27
CA LYS A 240 17.07 -14.84 1.45
C LYS A 240 15.78 -14.40 2.14
N VAL A 241 14.82 -15.31 2.18
CA VAL A 241 13.59 -15.21 2.97
C VAL A 241 13.75 -16.21 4.11
N ASP A 242 13.31 -15.85 5.32
CA ASP A 242 13.13 -16.84 6.37
C ASP A 242 12.06 -17.84 5.91
N GLU A 243 12.45 -19.06 5.57
CA GLU A 243 11.56 -20.09 5.01
C GLU A 243 10.45 -20.50 5.97
N GLN A 244 10.64 -20.32 7.28
CA GLN A 244 9.62 -20.69 8.28
C GLN A 244 8.50 -19.64 8.36
N ASN A 245 8.85 -18.36 8.22
CA ASN A 245 7.92 -17.25 8.41
C ASN A 245 7.62 -16.45 7.12
N TYR A 246 8.25 -16.82 6.01
CA TYR A 246 8.21 -16.13 4.72
C TYR A 246 8.51 -14.63 4.81
N ARG A 247 9.29 -14.22 5.82
CA ARG A 247 9.67 -12.82 6.08
C ARG A 247 11.01 -12.49 5.45
N LEU A 248 11.13 -11.26 4.95
CA LEU A 248 12.42 -10.73 4.52
C LEU A 248 13.34 -10.60 5.73
N ALA A 249 14.62 -10.93 5.54
CA ALA A 249 15.64 -10.64 6.53
C ALA A 249 15.68 -9.12 6.84
N PRO A 250 16.09 -8.71 8.06
CA PRO A 250 16.25 -7.30 8.40
C PRO A 250 17.03 -6.54 7.33
N LEU A 251 16.45 -5.43 6.87
CA LEU A 251 17.01 -4.65 5.78
C LEU A 251 16.60 -3.20 5.89
N GLU A 252 17.30 -2.38 5.11
CA GLU A 252 16.98 -0.99 4.86
C GLU A 252 16.90 -0.75 3.35
N LEU A 253 15.79 -0.18 2.90
CA LEU A 253 15.51 0.13 1.50
C LEU A 253 15.22 1.62 1.35
N HIS A 254 16.01 2.31 0.54
CA HIS A 254 15.76 3.68 0.14
C HIS A 254 14.96 3.66 -1.16
N LEU A 255 13.73 4.13 -1.08
CA LEU A 255 12.75 4.12 -2.16
C LEU A 255 12.32 5.54 -2.48
N ASN A 256 12.54 5.95 -3.72
CA ASN A 256 12.10 7.25 -4.20
C ASN A 256 10.86 7.10 -5.09
N PHE A 257 9.97 8.10 -5.03
CA PHE A 257 8.86 8.27 -5.96
C PHE A 257 9.11 9.51 -6.81
N GLY A 258 8.83 9.42 -8.11
CA GLY A 258 9.28 10.42 -9.08
C GLY A 258 8.18 11.31 -9.60
N GLN A 259 8.48 12.05 -10.66
CA GLN A 259 7.51 12.94 -11.32
C GLN A 259 6.29 12.19 -11.88
N ARG A 260 6.43 10.89 -12.18
CA ARG A 260 5.30 10.03 -12.61
C ARG A 260 4.65 9.27 -11.46
N LEU A 261 5.10 9.50 -10.22
CA LEU A 261 4.75 8.77 -9.01
C LEU A 261 5.12 7.27 -9.09
N GLU A 262 6.11 6.95 -9.92
CA GLU A 262 6.63 5.59 -10.07
C GLU A 262 7.85 5.40 -9.17
N PRO A 263 7.94 4.28 -8.43
CA PRO A 263 9.02 4.04 -7.49
C PRO A 263 10.31 3.62 -8.18
N TRP A 264 11.45 3.96 -7.59
CA TRP A 264 12.73 3.30 -7.87
C TRP A 264 13.60 3.19 -6.62
N ILE A 265 14.40 2.13 -6.59
CA ILE A 265 15.34 1.86 -5.51
C ILE A 265 16.61 2.68 -5.74
N THR A 266 17.01 3.46 -4.75
CA THR A 266 18.29 4.19 -4.75
C THR A 266 19.36 3.47 -3.94
N ASN A 267 18.98 2.76 -2.88
CA ASN A 267 19.87 1.99 -2.03
C ASN A 267 19.12 0.83 -1.37
N ALA A 268 19.76 -0.33 -1.20
CA ALA A 268 19.21 -1.44 -0.42
C ALA A 268 20.35 -2.17 0.29
N VAL A 269 20.24 -2.33 1.61
CA VAL A 269 21.29 -2.95 2.43
C VAL A 269 20.65 -3.86 3.47
N ARG A 270 21.28 -5.01 3.75
CA ARG A 270 20.87 -5.87 4.86
C ARG A 270 21.38 -5.32 6.18
N ARG A 271 20.58 -5.42 7.23
CA ARG A 271 20.96 -5.05 8.58
C ARG A 271 21.39 -6.26 9.39
#